data_AF-Q05Q34-F1
#
_entry.id   AF-Q05Q34-F1
#
_cell.length_a   1.000
_cell.length_b   1.000
_cell.length_c   1.000
_cell.angle_alpha   90.00
_cell.angle_beta   90.00
_cell.angle_gamma   90.00
#
_symmetry.space_group_name_H-M   'P 1'
#
loop_
_entity.id
_entity.type
_entity.pdbx_description
1 polymer ?
#
loop_
_entity_poly.entity_id
_entity_poly.type
_entity_poly.pdbx_seq_one_letter_code
_entity_poly.pdbx_strand_id
1 'polypeptide(L)'
;MSLIKQLLNNADQNGEIIHAVGPERFRIDLKPDDLRLWAETLNSREQRCNLLLACAHGDRALEDTQITWVVGSAIRFFNVESAEEVVPLLTKLGVDQSLASNLPKLCPGLGSELTWAFYLDRSGALSASPVSNDS
;
A
#
# COMPACT_ATOMS: atom_id res chain seq x y z
N MET A 1 -3.98 3.12 21.64
CA MET A 1 -2.65 3.11 20.97
C MET A 1 -2.92 3.14 19.47
N SER A 2 -2.28 4.01 18.69
CA SER A 2 -2.60 4.14 17.25
C SER A 2 -2.13 2.92 16.46
N LEU A 3 -2.80 2.62 15.33
CA LEU A 3 -2.46 1.49 14.45
C LEU A 3 -1.01 1.55 13.96
N ILE A 4 -0.53 2.75 13.60
CA ILE A 4 0.88 2.96 13.19
C ILE A 4 1.85 2.58 14.33
N LYS A 5 1.55 2.94 15.58
CA LYS A 5 2.40 2.55 16.72
C LYS A 5 2.42 1.03 16.93
N GLN A 6 1.32 0.34 16.66
CA GLN A 6 1.28 -1.13 16.72
C GLN A 6 2.15 -1.75 15.63
N LEU A 7 2.07 -1.23 14.40
CA LEU A 7 2.92 -1.67 13.29
C LEU A 7 4.40 -1.43 13.59
N LEU A 8 4.77 -0.24 14.06
CA LEU A 8 6.15 0.09 14.44
C LEU A 8 6.70 -0.83 15.54
N ASN A 9 5.88 -1.21 16.52
CA ASN A 9 6.29 -2.14 17.57
C ASN A 9 6.48 -3.58 17.08
N ASN A 10 5.82 -3.96 15.99
CA ASN A 10 5.91 -5.29 15.38
C ASN A 10 6.99 -5.37 14.29
N ALA A 11 7.55 -4.24 13.88
CA ALA A 11 8.58 -4.16 12.87
C ALA A 11 9.89 -4.80 13.37
N ASP A 12 10.64 -5.37 12.44
CA ASP A 12 12.00 -5.81 12.70
C ASP A 12 12.96 -4.60 12.84
N GLN A 13 14.24 -4.88 13.06
CA GLN A 13 15.29 -3.86 13.16
C GLN A 13 15.47 -3.00 11.90
N ASN A 14 14.94 -3.42 10.75
CA ASN A 14 15.00 -2.69 9.48
C ASN A 14 13.75 -1.83 9.25
N GLY A 15 12.79 -1.84 10.17
CA GLY A 15 11.51 -1.18 9.99
C GLY A 15 10.62 -1.93 9.00
N GLU A 16 10.69 -3.26 8.96
CA GLU A 16 9.88 -4.08 8.06
C GLU A 16 9.04 -5.11 8.84
N ILE A 17 7.85 -5.42 8.33
CA ILE A 17 7.10 -6.62 8.72
C ILE A 17 6.95 -7.49 7.48
N ILE A 18 7.44 -8.73 7.55
CA ILE A 18 7.40 -9.66 6.42
C ILE A 18 6.38 -10.75 6.68
N HIS A 19 5.46 -10.92 5.74
CA HIS A 19 4.47 -11.99 5.72
C HIS A 19 4.73 -12.93 4.55
N ALA A 20 4.70 -14.24 4.81
CA ALA A 20 4.64 -15.25 3.77
C ALA A 20 3.17 -15.61 3.51
N VAL A 21 2.73 -15.50 2.26
CA VAL A 21 1.36 -15.81 1.83
C VAL A 21 1.44 -16.83 0.70
N GLY A 22 1.42 -18.11 1.06
CA GLY A 22 1.70 -19.18 0.09
C GLY A 22 3.12 -19.03 -0.47
N PRO A 23 3.30 -18.99 -1.81
CA PRO A 23 4.61 -18.77 -2.42
C PRO A 23 5.04 -17.30 -2.41
N GLU A 24 4.11 -16.37 -2.17
CA GLU A 24 4.35 -14.94 -2.26
C GLU A 24 4.90 -14.35 -0.96
N ARG A 25 5.71 -13.31 -1.10
CA ARG A 25 6.16 -12.47 0.02
C ARG A 25 5.40 -11.16 -0.02
N PHE A 26 4.89 -10.74 1.14
CA PHE A 26 4.33 -9.41 1.35
C PHE A 26 5.13 -8.67 2.41
N ARG A 27 5.46 -7.41 2.13
CA ARG A 27 6.22 -6.56 3.05
C ARG A 27 5.40 -5.33 3.44
N ILE A 28 5.29 -5.09 4.74
CA ILE A 28 4.91 -3.79 5.26
C ILE A 28 6.20 -3.01 5.54
N ASP A 29 6.37 -1.88 4.83
CA ASP A 29 7.55 -1.03 4.91
C ASP A 29 7.27 0.18 5.80
N LEU A 30 8.01 0.26 6.90
CA LEU A 30 7.88 1.29 7.95
C LEU A 30 9.17 2.10 8.08
N LYS A 31 10.04 2.08 7.07
CA LYS A 31 11.24 2.91 7.04
C LYS A 31 10.84 4.40 7.08
N PRO A 32 11.49 5.23 7.91
CA PRO A 32 11.11 6.63 8.07
C PRO A 32 11.06 7.43 6.76
N ASP A 33 12.02 7.19 5.86
CA ASP A 33 12.09 7.90 4.57
C ASP A 33 10.92 7.53 3.64
N ASP A 34 10.54 6.25 3.60
CA ASP A 34 9.40 5.79 2.80
C ASP A 34 8.07 6.29 3.39
N LEU A 35 7.91 6.24 4.71
CA LEU A 35 6.74 6.80 5.40
C LEU A 35 6.59 8.30 5.11
N ARG A 36 7.70 9.04 5.15
CA ARG A 36 7.73 10.48 4.86
C ARG A 36 7.36 10.76 3.40
N LEU A 37 7.92 10.02 2.45
CA LEU A 37 7.59 10.15 1.03
C LEU A 37 6.08 10.00 0.79
N TRP A 38 5.47 8.97 1.38
CA TRP A 38 4.03 8.75 1.22
C TRP A 38 3.18 9.80 1.91
N ALA A 39 3.59 10.28 3.09
CA ALA A 39 2.89 11.37 3.77
C ALA A 39 2.95 12.67 2.96
N GLU A 40 4.11 13.05 2.43
CA GLU A 40 4.26 14.21 1.54
C GLU A 40 3.42 14.05 0.26
N THR A 41 3.37 12.83 -0.30
CA THR A 41 2.55 12.53 -1.48
C THR A 41 1.06 12.68 -1.19
N LEU A 42 0.58 12.18 -0.04
CA LEU A 42 -0.81 12.33 0.39
C LEU A 42 -1.16 13.80 0.62
N ASN A 43 -0.28 14.55 1.28
CA ASN A 43 -0.44 15.96 1.59
C ASN A 43 -0.37 16.88 0.36
N SER A 44 0.14 16.39 -0.78
CA SER A 44 0.16 17.14 -2.04
C SER A 44 -1.23 17.31 -2.68
N ARG A 45 -2.27 16.62 -2.18
CA ARG A 45 -3.65 16.70 -2.66
C ARG A 45 -4.60 17.25 -1.59
N GLU A 46 -5.57 18.03 -2.03
CA GLU A 46 -6.65 18.54 -1.17
C GLU A 46 -7.73 17.48 -0.85
N GLN A 47 -7.90 16.48 -1.73
CA GLN A 47 -8.91 15.44 -1.58
C GLN A 47 -8.39 14.27 -0.77
N ARG A 48 -9.20 13.83 0.21
CA ARG A 48 -8.92 12.65 1.03
C ARG A 48 -8.97 11.38 0.18
N CYS A 49 -8.00 10.50 0.39
CA CYS A 49 -7.97 9.15 -0.14
C CYS A 49 -7.54 8.15 0.93
N ASN A 50 -8.03 6.91 0.88
CA ASN A 50 -7.58 5.83 1.75
C ASN A 50 -6.64 4.82 1.06
N LEU A 51 -6.35 5.03 -0.23
CA LEU A 51 -5.34 4.27 -0.97
C LEU A 51 -4.46 5.16 -1.84
N LEU A 52 -3.17 4.85 -1.83
CA LEU A 52 -2.19 5.29 -2.84
C LEU A 52 -1.69 4.08 -3.60
N LEU A 53 -1.60 4.17 -4.92
CA LEU A 53 -1.18 3.07 -5.78
C LEU A 53 -0.06 3.55 -6.70
N ALA A 54 1.11 2.93 -6.62
CA ALA A 54 2.16 3.12 -7.60
C ALA A 54 1.82 2.33 -8.87
N CYS A 55 1.35 3.01 -9.91
CA CYS A 55 0.92 2.37 -11.17
C CYS A 55 1.89 2.68 -12.32
N ALA A 56 2.04 1.73 -13.25
CA ALA A 56 2.89 1.92 -14.43
C ALA A 56 2.42 3.09 -15.32
N HIS A 57 1.11 3.27 -15.42
CA HIS A 57 0.47 4.34 -16.18
C HIS A 57 -0.61 5.03 -15.32
N GLY A 58 -0.67 6.36 -15.39
CA GLY A 58 -1.62 7.20 -14.64
C GLY A 58 -2.75 7.80 -15.48
N ASP A 59 -2.59 7.78 -16.80
CA ASP A 59 -3.49 8.35 -17.81
C ASP A 59 -4.45 7.33 -18.43
N ARG A 60 -4.39 6.07 -17.97
CA ARG A 60 -5.19 4.95 -18.47
C ARG A 60 -6.21 4.47 -17.45
N ALA A 61 -7.18 3.70 -17.94
CA ALA A 61 -8.10 2.96 -17.10
C ALA A 61 -7.33 2.03 -16.12
N LEU A 62 -7.95 1.68 -15.00
CA LEU A 62 -7.28 0.84 -13.99
C LEU A 62 -6.94 -0.55 -14.54
N GLU A 63 -7.82 -1.08 -15.38
CA GLU A 63 -7.69 -2.36 -16.09
C GLU A 63 -6.54 -2.38 -17.11
N ASP A 64 -6.05 -1.20 -17.54
CA ASP A 64 -4.98 -1.05 -18.53
C ASP A 64 -3.63 -0.66 -17.88
N THR A 65 -3.52 -0.80 -16.57
CA THR A 65 -2.30 -0.51 -15.81
C THR A 65 -2.05 -1.60 -14.77
N GLN A 66 -0.88 -1.56 -14.13
CA GLN A 66 -0.46 -2.55 -13.14
C GLN A 66 0.28 -1.86 -12.00
N ILE A 67 0.29 -2.48 -10.81
CA ILE A 67 1.16 -2.06 -9.72
C ILE A 67 2.61 -2.19 -10.17
N THR A 68 3.41 -1.19 -9.84
CA THR A 68 4.83 -1.15 -10.19
C THR A 68 5.65 -0.57 -9.05
N TRP A 69 6.97 -0.48 -9.24
CA TRP A 69 7.86 0.17 -8.31
C TRP A 69 7.69 1.70 -8.35
N VAL A 70 7.75 2.34 -7.17
CA VAL A 70 7.52 3.77 -6.93
C VAL A 70 8.29 4.70 -7.89
N VAL A 71 9.57 4.42 -8.17
CA VAL A 71 10.40 5.32 -8.97
C VAL A 71 9.92 5.36 -10.43
N GLY A 72 9.49 6.53 -10.88
CA GLY A 72 8.95 6.73 -12.23
C GLY A 72 7.50 6.25 -12.40
N SER A 73 6.86 5.78 -11.33
CA SER A 73 5.44 5.41 -11.36
C SER A 73 4.53 6.63 -11.38
N ALA A 74 3.31 6.43 -11.88
CA ALA A 74 2.21 7.34 -11.65
C ALA A 74 1.52 6.97 -10.33
N ILE A 75 1.56 7.88 -9.35
CA ILE A 75 0.84 7.67 -8.09
C ILE A 75 -0.63 8.00 -8.30
N ARG A 76 -1.49 7.00 -8.15
CA ARG A 76 -2.94 7.13 -8.21
C ARG A 76 -3.52 7.14 -6.79
N PHE A 77 -4.50 8.00 -6.59
CA PHE A 77 -5.22 8.14 -5.33
C PHE A 77 -6.59 7.49 -5.49
N PHE A 78 -6.96 6.60 -4.58
CA PHE A 78 -8.22 5.86 -4.62
C PHE A 78 -8.94 5.90 -3.28
N ASN A 79 -10.27 5.80 -3.35
CA ASN A 79 -11.12 5.55 -2.21
C ASN A 79 -11.82 4.21 -2.42
N VAL A 80 -11.74 3.36 -1.40
CA VAL A 80 -12.59 2.17 -1.26
C VAL A 80 -13.50 2.36 -0.06
N GLU A 81 -14.67 1.75 -0.06
CA GLU A 81 -15.61 1.86 1.07
C GLU A 81 -15.31 0.82 2.16
N SER A 82 -14.53 -0.21 1.81
CA SER A 82 -14.20 -1.34 2.68
C SER A 82 -12.82 -1.93 2.38
N ALA A 83 -12.27 -2.70 3.31
CA ALA A 83 -10.99 -3.39 3.09
C ALA A 83 -11.12 -4.46 1.99
N GLU A 84 -12.31 -5.07 1.86
CA GLU A 84 -12.63 -6.13 0.93
C GLU A 84 -12.58 -5.65 -0.53
N GLU A 85 -12.92 -4.40 -0.81
CA GLU A 85 -12.82 -3.79 -2.14
C GLU A 85 -11.39 -3.68 -2.66
N VAL A 86 -10.39 -3.70 -1.77
CA VAL A 86 -8.97 -3.70 -2.16
C VAL A 86 -8.60 -4.98 -2.90
N VAL A 87 -9.26 -6.09 -2.60
CA VAL A 87 -8.95 -7.41 -3.18
C VAL A 87 -9.17 -7.41 -4.70
N PRO A 88 -10.39 -7.15 -5.24
CA PRO A 88 -10.59 -7.11 -6.68
C PRO A 88 -9.84 -5.94 -7.35
N LEU A 89 -9.58 -4.84 -6.63
CA LEU A 89 -8.80 -3.71 -7.15
C LEU A 89 -7.35 -4.10 -7.44
N LEU A 90 -6.65 -4.64 -6.44
CA LEU A 90 -5.24 -5.02 -6.60
C LEU A 90 -5.06 -6.22 -7.53
N THR A 91 -6.03 -7.15 -7.54
CA THR A 91 -6.02 -8.27 -8.51
C THR A 91 -6.06 -7.77 -9.95
N LYS A 92 -6.90 -6.76 -10.26
CA LYS A 92 -6.94 -6.12 -11.59
C LYS A 92 -5.62 -5.45 -11.95
N LEU A 93 -4.87 -4.99 -10.95
CA LEU A 93 -3.57 -4.34 -11.13
C LEU A 93 -2.40 -5.34 -11.15
N GLY A 94 -2.68 -6.63 -11.31
CA GLY A 94 -1.67 -7.68 -11.48
C GLY A 94 -1.13 -8.29 -10.18
N VAL A 95 -1.73 -8.00 -9.03
CA VAL A 95 -1.40 -8.69 -7.77
C VAL A 95 -2.05 -10.08 -7.78
N ASP A 96 -1.31 -11.10 -7.33
CA ASP A 96 -1.86 -12.44 -7.17
C ASP A 96 -3.10 -12.45 -6.26
N GLN A 97 -4.14 -13.19 -6.67
CA GLN A 97 -5.42 -13.24 -5.97
C GLN A 97 -5.29 -13.78 -4.53
N SER A 98 -4.43 -14.80 -4.31
CA SER A 98 -4.20 -15.36 -2.98
C SER A 98 -3.54 -14.34 -2.07
N LEU A 99 -2.57 -13.60 -2.59
CA LEU A 99 -1.96 -12.49 -1.85
C LEU A 99 -2.97 -11.38 -1.56
N ALA A 100 -3.69 -10.90 -2.57
CA ALA A 100 -4.66 -9.81 -2.43
C ALA A 100 -5.73 -10.12 -1.37
N SER A 101 -6.26 -11.35 -1.36
CA SER A 101 -7.27 -11.80 -0.38
C SER A 101 -6.78 -11.80 1.08
N ASN A 102 -5.47 -11.78 1.34
CA ASN A 102 -4.93 -11.73 2.70
C ASN A 102 -4.73 -10.28 3.20
N LEU A 103 -4.69 -9.28 2.32
CA LEU A 103 -4.37 -7.90 2.67
C LEU A 103 -5.34 -7.27 3.69
N PRO A 104 -6.67 -7.50 3.65
CA PRO A 104 -7.58 -6.99 4.69
C PRO A 104 -7.19 -7.41 6.11
N LYS A 105 -6.59 -8.60 6.26
CA LYS A 105 -6.10 -9.11 7.54
C LYS A 105 -4.70 -8.58 7.90
N LEU A 106 -3.85 -8.40 6.90
CA LEU A 106 -2.44 -8.02 7.09
C LEU A 106 -2.23 -6.52 7.24
N CYS A 107 -3.16 -5.70 6.74
CA CYS A 107 -3.11 -4.24 6.77
C CYS A 107 -4.18 -3.67 7.71
N PRO A 108 -3.88 -3.42 8.99
CA PRO A 108 -4.84 -2.84 9.93
C PRO A 108 -5.37 -1.47 9.45
N GLY A 109 -6.68 -1.24 9.60
CA GLY A 109 -7.33 0.01 9.22
C GLY A 109 -7.46 0.24 7.70
N LEU A 110 -7.14 -0.77 6.88
CA LEU A 110 -7.30 -0.70 5.42
C LEU A 110 -8.74 -0.34 5.03
N GLY A 111 -8.88 0.57 4.06
CA GLY A 111 -10.18 1.03 3.58
C GLY A 111 -10.97 1.88 4.57
N SER A 112 -10.40 2.25 5.72
CA SER A 112 -11.11 3.00 6.77
C SER A 112 -10.21 4.04 7.43
N GLU A 113 -9.57 3.67 8.55
CA GLU A 113 -8.88 4.59 9.47
C GLU A 113 -7.49 5.00 8.99
N LEU A 114 -6.87 4.20 8.14
CA LEU A 114 -5.48 4.39 7.73
C LEU A 114 -5.37 4.33 6.21
N THR A 115 -4.74 5.36 5.63
CA THR A 115 -4.38 5.33 4.20
C THR A 115 -3.23 4.36 4.00
N TRP A 116 -3.31 3.53 2.96
CA TRP A 116 -2.27 2.57 2.61
C TRP A 116 -1.72 2.85 1.21
N ALA A 117 -0.40 2.86 1.08
CA ALA A 117 0.28 2.91 -0.20
C ALA A 117 0.70 1.51 -0.64
N PHE A 118 0.38 1.10 -1.88
CA PHE A 118 0.77 -0.19 -2.46
C PHE A 118 1.70 -0.01 -3.67
N TYR A 119 2.76 -0.81 -3.73
CA TYR A 119 3.82 -0.72 -4.74
C TYR A 119 4.62 -2.03 -4.81
N LEU A 120 5.45 -2.22 -5.85
CA LEU A 120 6.42 -3.32 -5.89
C LEU A 120 7.77 -2.88 -5.32
N ASP A 121 8.44 -3.79 -4.61
CA ASP A 121 9.85 -3.65 -4.28
C ASP A 121 10.76 -4.00 -5.48
N ARG A 122 12.07 -3.91 -5.27
CA ARG A 122 13.08 -4.20 -6.31
C ARG A 122 13.07 -5.64 -6.81
N SER A 123 12.53 -6.58 -6.03
CA SER A 123 12.39 -7.98 -6.41
C SER A 123 11.09 -8.25 -7.17
N GLY A 124 10.20 -7.26 -7.29
CA GLY A 124 8.87 -7.41 -7.86
C GLY A 124 7.83 -7.90 -6.87
N ALA A 125 8.17 -8.03 -5.58
CA ALA A 125 7.22 -8.44 -4.55
C ALA A 125 6.35 -7.26 -4.10
N LEU A 126 5.08 -7.54 -3.78
CA LEU A 126 4.17 -6.50 -3.30
C LEU A 126 4.64 -6.00 -1.91
N SER A 127 4.72 -4.68 -1.81
CA SER A 127 4.95 -3.95 -0.58
C SER A 127 3.81 -2.99 -0.30
N ALA A 128 3.62 -2.66 0.97
CA ALA A 128 2.75 -1.58 1.37
C ALA A 128 3.33 -0.75 2.50
N SER A 129 2.98 0.53 2.56
CA SER A 129 3.31 1.41 3.67
C SER A 129 2.05 2.04 4.22
N PRO A 130 1.83 2.04 5.55
CA PRO A 130 0.81 2.87 6.15
C PRO A 130 1.21 4.34 6.00
N VAL A 131 0.24 5.19 5.69
CA VAL A 131 0.48 6.62 5.49
C VAL A 131 -0.14 7.38 6.65
N SER A 132 0.73 7.99 7.46
CA SER A 132 0.29 8.90 8.51
C SER A 132 -0.09 10.24 7.91
N ASN A 133 -1.23 10.79 8.31
CA ASN A 133 -1.57 12.18 8.07
C ASN A 133 -1.00 13.13 9.13
N ASP A 134 -0.30 12.59 10.15
CA ASP A 134 0.30 13.41 11.19
C ASP A 134 1.46 14.20 10.59
N SER A 135 1.20 15.50 10.41
CA SER A 135 2.19 16.55 10.14
C SER A 135 3.05 16.83 11.37
#